data_AF-A0A1E8F2B7-F1
#
_entry.id   AF-A0A1E8F2B7-F1
#
_cell.length_a   1.000
_cell.length_b   1.000
_cell.length_c   1.000
_cell.angle_alpha   90.00
_cell.angle_beta   90.00
_cell.angle_gamma   90.00
#
_symmetry.space_group_name_H-M   'P 1'
#
loop_
_entity.id
_entity.type
_entity.pdbx_description
1 polymer ?
#
loop_
_entity_poly.entity_id
_entity_poly.type
_entity_poly.pdbx_seq_one_letter_code
_entity_poly.pdbx_strand_id
1 'polypeptide(L)'
;MGMQLLFVFIGMVLAWIFLKLNWSDELTIVLAFLPALLTIIYTNVERIRLFISKIIIINKTVSVTVIIKNTYEINDGIQDETFIEKRLEEALLKSGVTIGRENNRIRIEAGQVVRFAKDNNIMIKVPLVMYLQIVDKNKLTCKLTNSLPTITYREIPTLIRSTQRVWDFIDEHIKDSSKGKLKHAIYNAKIKVDDNVFKNVYLAPYAPRYIKNLELQKENSTIKLADDTLEINSKSKHDFEMDIKKYSSLFKGFFEEKGVR
;
A
#
# COMPACT_ATOMS: atom_id res chain seq x y z
N MET A 1 -9.43 8.57 -39.39
CA MET A 1 -8.90 8.88 -40.72
C MET A 1 -9.16 10.32 -41.16
N GLY A 2 -10.41 10.84 -41.11
CA GLY A 2 -10.73 12.20 -41.59
C GLY A 2 -9.97 13.37 -40.93
N MET A 3 -9.85 13.40 -39.59
CA MET A 3 -9.17 14.50 -38.89
C MET A 3 -7.63 14.49 -39.03
N GLN A 4 -6.99 13.33 -39.18
CA GLN A 4 -5.53 13.25 -39.33
C GLN A 4 -5.07 13.84 -40.67
N LEU A 5 -5.81 13.56 -41.74
CA LEU A 5 -5.58 14.17 -43.06
C LEU A 5 -5.78 15.69 -43.00
N LEU A 6 -6.77 16.16 -42.24
CA LEU A 6 -7.01 17.59 -42.02
C LEU A 6 -5.82 18.26 -41.30
N PHE A 7 -5.29 17.66 -40.24
CA PHE A 7 -4.13 18.21 -39.52
C PHE A 7 -2.85 18.24 -40.36
N VAL A 8 -2.60 17.20 -41.16
CA VAL A 8 -1.47 17.19 -42.11
C VAL A 8 -1.62 18.29 -43.15
N PHE A 9 -2.82 18.48 -43.70
CA PHE A 9 -3.10 19.51 -44.69
C PHE A 9 -2.94 20.93 -44.13
N ILE A 10 -3.50 21.20 -42.95
CA ILE A 10 -3.33 22.48 -42.24
C ILE A 10 -1.83 22.73 -41.96
N GLY A 11 -1.10 21.68 -41.60
CA GLY A 11 0.33 21.72 -41.39
C GLY A 11 1.15 22.14 -42.60
N MET A 12 0.88 21.52 -43.75
CA MET A 12 1.54 21.85 -45.01
C MET A 12 1.25 23.28 -45.46
N VAL A 13 -0.01 23.74 -45.30
CA VAL A 13 -0.41 25.10 -45.67
C VAL A 13 0.28 26.14 -44.77
N LEU A 14 0.35 25.91 -43.45
CA LEU A 14 1.05 26.80 -42.53
C LEU A 14 2.55 26.83 -42.83
N ALA A 15 3.20 25.67 -42.99
CA ALA A 15 4.63 25.59 -43.32
C ALA A 15 4.97 26.34 -44.63
N TRP A 16 4.11 26.25 -45.65
CA TRP A 16 4.27 26.97 -46.91
C TRP A 16 4.14 28.50 -46.74
N ILE A 17 3.14 28.97 -45.98
CA ILE A 17 2.95 30.40 -45.69
C ILE A 17 4.16 30.96 -44.94
N PHE A 18 4.72 30.22 -43.97
CA PHE A 18 5.87 30.68 -43.18
C PHE A 18 7.19 30.71 -43.97
N LEU A 19 7.45 29.71 -44.82
CA LEU A 19 8.57 29.73 -45.77
C LEU A 19 8.53 30.95 -46.70
N LYS A 20 7.32 31.40 -47.08
CA LYS A 20 7.11 32.60 -47.90
C LYS A 20 7.32 33.91 -47.15
N LEU A 21 7.21 33.92 -45.83
CA LEU A 21 7.24 35.12 -44.98
C LEU A 21 8.59 35.35 -44.28
N ASN A 22 9.56 34.44 -44.42
CA ASN A 22 10.95 34.59 -43.93
C ASN A 22 11.07 34.78 -42.40
N TRP A 23 10.24 34.05 -41.64
CA TRP A 23 10.33 33.99 -40.17
C TRP A 23 11.47 33.05 -39.79
N SER A 24 12.14 33.30 -38.66
CA SER A 24 13.36 32.58 -38.24
C SER A 24 13.24 31.06 -38.44
N ASP A 25 14.30 30.45 -38.98
CA ASP A 25 14.31 29.04 -39.40
C ASP A 25 13.82 28.09 -38.30
N GLU A 26 14.13 28.40 -37.04
CA GLU A 26 13.71 27.62 -35.87
C GLU A 26 12.20 27.62 -35.63
N LEU A 27 11.51 28.76 -35.82
CA LEU A 27 10.05 28.86 -35.63
C LEU A 27 9.31 28.15 -36.76
N THR A 28 9.81 28.29 -38.00
CA THR A 28 9.27 27.62 -39.19
C THR A 28 9.38 26.11 -39.05
N ILE A 29 10.52 25.60 -38.54
CA ILE A 29 10.73 24.19 -38.24
C ILE A 29 9.75 23.70 -37.16
N VAL A 30 9.65 24.37 -36.02
CA VAL A 30 8.74 23.97 -34.92
C VAL A 30 7.27 23.93 -35.37
N LEU A 31 6.85 24.91 -36.18
CA LEU A 31 5.49 24.98 -36.71
C LEU A 31 5.19 23.95 -37.80
N ALA A 32 6.19 23.55 -38.61
CA ALA A 32 6.05 22.44 -39.55
C ALA A 32 5.89 21.08 -38.85
N PHE A 33 6.49 20.92 -37.67
CA PHE A 33 6.35 19.71 -36.84
C PHE A 33 5.12 19.71 -35.93
N LEU A 34 4.54 20.88 -35.64
CA LEU A 34 3.35 21.04 -34.79
C LEU A 34 2.16 20.14 -35.18
N PRO A 35 1.80 19.94 -36.47
CA PRO A 35 0.69 19.08 -36.86
C PRO A 35 0.97 17.59 -36.64
N ALA A 36 2.23 17.17 -36.86
CA ALA A 36 2.68 15.82 -36.52
C ALA A 36 2.64 15.61 -35.00
N LEU A 37 3.10 16.60 -34.22
CA LEU A 37 3.03 16.58 -32.76
C LEU A 37 1.57 16.53 -32.26
N LEU A 38 0.69 17.37 -32.80
CA LEU A 38 -0.75 17.39 -32.49
C LEU A 38 -1.44 16.10 -32.89
N THR A 39 -1.03 15.47 -34.00
CA THR A 39 -1.55 14.15 -34.40
C THR A 39 -1.08 13.06 -33.46
N ILE A 40 0.18 13.08 -33.02
CA ILE A 40 0.72 12.17 -32.00
C ILE A 40 -0.02 12.36 -30.69
N ILE A 41 -0.22 13.61 -30.24
CA ILE A 41 -0.97 13.93 -29.03
C ILE A 41 -2.42 13.45 -29.18
N TYR A 42 -3.10 13.78 -30.27
CA TYR A 42 -4.48 13.40 -30.56
C TYR A 42 -4.68 11.87 -30.55
N THR A 43 -3.77 11.15 -31.21
CA THR A 43 -3.83 9.69 -31.30
C THR A 43 -3.49 9.02 -29.96
N ASN A 44 -2.80 9.73 -29.07
CA ASN A 44 -2.40 9.24 -27.75
C ASN A 44 -3.05 10.00 -26.58
N VAL A 45 -4.13 10.78 -26.79
CA VAL A 45 -4.70 11.67 -25.74
C VAL A 45 -5.00 10.89 -24.48
N GLU A 46 -5.63 9.73 -24.60
CA GLU A 46 -5.91 8.90 -23.43
C GLU A 46 -4.65 8.39 -22.75
N ARG A 47 -3.64 7.97 -23.51
CA ARG A 47 -2.37 7.49 -22.95
C ARG A 47 -1.60 8.62 -22.24
N ILE A 48 -1.59 9.82 -22.82
CA ILE A 48 -0.97 11.02 -22.24
C ILE A 48 -1.73 11.45 -20.99
N ARG A 49 -3.07 11.48 -21.04
CA ARG A 49 -3.92 11.79 -19.88
C ARG A 49 -3.69 10.80 -18.74
N LEU A 50 -3.62 9.50 -19.04
CA LEU A 50 -3.29 8.45 -18.07
C LEU A 50 -1.88 8.62 -17.50
N PHE A 51 -0.90 8.96 -18.33
CA PHE A 51 0.48 9.21 -17.90
C PHE A 51 0.60 10.40 -16.94
N ILE A 52 0.00 11.55 -17.29
CA ILE A 52 0.00 12.76 -16.43
C ILE A 52 -0.74 12.47 -15.12
N SER A 53 -1.91 11.84 -15.20
CA SER A 53 -2.70 11.42 -14.05
C SER A 53 -1.88 10.53 -13.10
N LYS A 54 -1.09 9.60 -13.66
CA LYS A 54 -0.22 8.70 -12.91
C LYS A 54 0.91 9.44 -12.18
N ILE A 55 1.56 10.41 -12.83
CA ILE A 55 2.60 11.25 -12.19
C ILE A 55 2.02 12.04 -11.02
N ILE A 56 0.81 12.58 -11.18
CA ILE A 56 0.11 13.33 -10.12
C ILE A 56 -0.18 12.41 -8.92
N ILE A 57 -0.66 11.17 -9.15
CA ILE A 57 -0.97 10.21 -8.08
C ILE A 57 0.28 9.76 -7.33
N ILE A 58 1.37 9.41 -8.03
CA ILE A 58 2.60 8.89 -7.41
C ILE A 58 3.14 9.86 -6.35
N ASN A 59 3.04 11.16 -6.64
CA ASN A 59 3.52 12.22 -5.78
C ASN A 59 2.43 12.79 -4.86
N LYS A 60 1.20 12.31 -4.98
CA LYS A 60 0.11 12.68 -4.08
C LYS A 60 0.38 12.11 -2.69
N THR A 61 0.17 12.94 -1.69
CA THR A 61 0.21 12.52 -0.29
C THR A 61 -1.17 12.08 0.16
N VAL A 62 -1.22 10.95 0.86
CA VAL A 62 -2.44 10.36 1.40
C VAL A 62 -2.23 9.98 2.86
N SER A 63 -3.33 9.80 3.59
CA SER A 63 -3.27 9.16 4.91
C SER A 63 -3.49 7.65 4.75
N VAL A 64 -2.66 6.87 5.43
CA VAL A 64 -2.76 5.40 5.40
C VAL A 64 -2.75 4.87 6.81
N THR A 65 -3.69 3.96 7.08
CA THR A 65 -3.76 3.21 8.33
C THR A 65 -3.69 1.71 8.01
N VAL A 66 -2.70 1.03 8.57
CA VAL A 66 -2.54 -0.42 8.52
C VAL A 66 -2.81 -0.97 9.92
N ILE A 67 -3.81 -1.84 10.04
CA ILE A 67 -4.16 -2.54 11.26
C ILE A 67 -3.93 -4.02 11.01
N ILE A 68 -3.13 -4.67 11.85
CA ILE A 68 -2.98 -6.12 11.86
C ILE A 68 -3.47 -6.63 13.20
N LYS A 69 -4.36 -7.62 13.18
CA LYS A 69 -4.94 -8.24 14.37
C LYS A 69 -4.87 -9.76 14.25
N ASN A 70 -4.23 -10.39 15.23
CA ASN A 70 -4.23 -11.83 15.40
C ASN A 70 -5.05 -12.23 16.60
N THR A 71 -5.73 -13.35 16.46
CA THR A 71 -6.42 -14.00 17.57
C THR A 71 -5.91 -15.42 17.67
N TYR A 72 -5.26 -15.74 18.79
CA TYR A 72 -4.70 -17.05 19.09
C TYR A 72 -5.62 -17.79 20.05
N GLU A 73 -5.93 -19.04 19.71
CA GLU A 73 -6.64 -19.98 20.58
C GLU A 73 -5.64 -21.00 21.15
N ILE A 74 -5.61 -21.13 22.47
CA ILE A 74 -4.62 -21.93 23.22
C ILE A 74 -5.36 -23.02 24.02
N ASN A 75 -4.95 -24.29 23.87
CA ASN A 75 -5.66 -25.43 24.46
C ASN A 75 -5.59 -25.50 25.99
N ASP A 76 -4.42 -25.20 26.57
CA ASP A 76 -4.13 -25.48 27.99
C ASP A 76 -4.34 -24.27 28.92
N GLY A 77 -5.07 -23.27 28.43
CA GLY A 77 -5.25 -22.00 29.12
C GLY A 77 -4.01 -21.11 29.11
N ILE A 78 -4.26 -19.81 29.28
CA ILE A 78 -3.27 -18.78 29.43
C ILE A 78 -3.04 -18.59 30.93
N GLN A 79 -1.78 -18.73 31.38
CA GLN A 79 -1.46 -18.72 32.80
C GLN A 79 -1.73 -17.36 33.46
N ASP A 80 -1.07 -16.30 32.98
CA ASP A 80 -1.22 -14.92 33.47
C ASP A 80 -0.56 -13.93 32.47
N GLU A 81 -1.03 -12.69 32.41
CA GLU A 81 -0.43 -11.60 31.62
C GLU A 81 1.00 -11.32 32.07
N THR A 82 1.26 -11.34 33.39
CA THR A 82 2.60 -11.10 33.95
C THR A 82 3.60 -12.17 33.53
N PHE A 83 3.14 -13.41 33.37
CA PHE A 83 3.98 -14.49 32.90
C PHE A 83 4.34 -14.32 31.42
N ILE A 84 3.36 -13.93 30.58
CA ILE A 84 3.60 -13.66 29.16
C ILE A 84 4.53 -12.46 28.98
N GLU A 85 4.29 -11.37 29.72
CA GLU A 85 5.11 -10.16 29.68
C GLU A 85 6.57 -10.47 29.99
N LYS A 86 6.86 -11.15 31.10
CA LYS A 86 8.23 -11.54 31.47
C LYS A 86 8.90 -12.42 30.41
N ARG A 87 8.16 -13.37 29.83
CA ARG A 87 8.70 -14.20 28.75
C ARG A 87 9.03 -13.39 27.50
N LEU A 88 8.18 -12.45 27.13
CA LEU A 88 8.43 -11.56 26.01
C LEU A 88 9.62 -10.64 26.31
N GLU A 89 9.75 -10.12 27.54
CA GLU A 89 10.90 -9.34 27.98
C GLU A 89 12.21 -10.13 27.86
N GLU A 90 12.24 -11.36 28.39
CA GLU A 90 13.40 -12.26 28.29
C GLU A 90 13.76 -12.55 26.84
N ALA A 91 12.76 -12.85 26.00
CA ALA A 91 12.98 -13.21 24.60
C ALA A 91 13.42 -12.01 23.74
N LEU A 92 12.96 -10.80 24.06
CA LEU A 92 13.15 -9.60 23.24
C LEU A 92 14.16 -8.60 23.81
N LEU A 93 14.82 -8.94 24.93
CA LEU A 93 15.75 -8.08 25.68
C LEU A 93 16.88 -7.48 24.83
N LYS A 94 17.31 -8.18 23.77
CA LYS A 94 18.40 -7.76 22.87
C LYS A 94 17.93 -7.14 21.56
N SER A 95 16.61 -7.04 21.34
CA SER A 95 16.04 -6.72 20.02
C SER A 95 15.63 -5.25 19.87
N GLY A 96 15.95 -4.40 20.85
CA GLY A 96 15.59 -2.98 20.83
C GLY A 96 14.07 -2.73 20.87
N VAL A 97 13.33 -3.72 21.37
CA VAL A 97 11.88 -3.68 21.60
C VAL A 97 11.65 -3.31 23.06
N THR A 98 10.71 -2.40 23.29
CA THR A 98 10.30 -2.01 24.64
C THR A 98 8.98 -2.68 24.96
N ILE A 99 8.90 -3.35 26.11
CA ILE A 99 7.69 -4.01 26.59
C ILE A 99 7.25 -3.31 27.87
N GLY A 100 5.94 -3.19 28.07
CA GLY A 100 5.37 -2.71 29.33
C GLY A 100 3.86 -2.91 29.36
N ARG A 101 3.18 -2.19 30.25
CA ARG A 101 1.71 -2.25 30.39
C ARG A 101 1.04 -0.92 30.12
N GLU A 102 -0.13 -1.00 29.50
CA GLU A 102 -1.04 0.12 29.31
C GLU A 102 -2.49 -0.37 29.35
N ASN A 103 -3.33 0.15 30.26
CA ASN A 103 -4.77 -0.15 30.33
C ASN A 103 -5.12 -1.66 30.31
N ASN A 104 -4.46 -2.47 31.14
CA ASN A 104 -4.60 -3.94 31.19
C ASN A 104 -4.30 -4.64 29.84
N ARG A 105 -3.32 -4.11 29.12
CA ARG A 105 -2.76 -4.73 27.91
C ARG A 105 -1.25 -4.68 27.99
N ILE A 106 -0.60 -5.70 27.46
CA ILE A 106 0.85 -5.68 27.27
C ILE A 106 1.12 -4.85 26.02
N ARG A 107 1.86 -3.75 26.19
CA ARG A 107 2.28 -2.83 25.16
C ARG A 107 3.67 -3.23 24.70
N ILE A 108 3.81 -3.50 23.40
CA ILE A 108 5.07 -3.88 22.76
C ILE A 108 5.40 -2.81 21.73
N GLU A 109 6.53 -2.14 21.89
CA GLU A 109 6.98 -1.05 21.02
C GLU A 109 8.25 -1.44 20.29
N ALA A 110 8.23 -1.38 18.96
CA ALA A 110 9.39 -1.60 18.12
C ALA A 110 9.61 -0.40 17.21
N GLY A 111 10.86 0.00 16.98
CA GLY A 111 11.16 1.09 16.07
C GLY A 111 11.01 0.68 14.61
N GLN A 112 10.24 1.44 13.84
CA GLN A 112 10.22 1.36 12.38
C GLN A 112 10.94 2.58 11.79
N VAL A 113 11.76 2.37 10.77
CA VAL A 113 12.30 3.47 9.97
C VAL A 113 11.33 3.78 8.83
N VAL A 114 10.86 5.02 8.76
CA VAL A 114 9.98 5.50 7.68
C VAL A 114 10.61 6.72 7.02
N ARG A 115 10.50 6.81 5.69
CA ARG A 115 10.84 8.01 4.92
C ARG A 115 9.60 8.89 4.77
N PHE A 116 9.70 10.15 5.15
CA PHE A 116 8.62 11.11 4.99
C PHE A 116 8.70 11.85 3.65
N ALA A 117 7.53 12.18 3.11
CA ALA A 117 7.35 12.80 1.79
C ALA A 117 8.06 14.16 1.61
N LYS A 118 8.29 14.91 2.69
CA LYS A 118 8.79 16.28 2.60
C LYS A 118 10.29 16.37 2.33
N ASP A 119 11.06 15.35 2.75
CA ASP A 119 12.51 15.26 2.53
C ASP A 119 12.91 13.79 2.46
N ASN A 120 13.19 13.27 1.26
CA ASN A 120 13.59 11.87 1.04
C ASN A 120 14.91 11.48 1.75
N ASN A 121 15.59 12.43 2.39
CA ASN A 121 16.81 12.24 3.17
C ASN A 121 16.59 12.17 4.69
N ILE A 122 15.37 12.44 5.19
CA ILE A 122 15.07 12.35 6.63
C ILE A 122 14.49 10.97 6.93
N MET A 123 15.28 10.14 7.60
CA MET A 123 14.82 8.88 8.19
C MET A 123 14.32 9.14 9.60
N ILE A 124 13.03 8.91 9.85
CA ILE A 124 12.46 9.03 11.19
C ILE A 124 12.19 7.63 11.73
N LYS A 125 12.63 7.39 12.97
CA LYS A 125 12.26 6.20 13.72
C LYS A 125 10.88 6.44 14.32
N VAL A 126 9.85 5.83 13.74
CA VAL A 126 8.48 5.88 14.23
C VAL A 126 8.24 4.65 15.11
N PRO A 127 7.75 4.80 16.34
CA PRO A 127 7.41 3.66 17.17
C PRO A 127 6.17 2.96 16.63
N LEU A 128 6.31 1.67 16.34
CA LEU A 128 5.19 0.76 16.10
C LEU A 128 4.74 0.18 17.43
N VAL A 129 3.51 0.48 17.82
CA VAL A 129 2.94 0.03 19.09
C VAL A 129 1.94 -1.08 18.85
N MET A 130 2.20 -2.23 19.46
CA MET A 130 1.38 -3.42 19.45
C MET A 130 0.80 -3.66 20.84
N TYR A 131 -0.45 -4.09 20.89
CA TYR A 131 -1.14 -4.42 22.13
C TYR A 131 -1.52 -5.89 22.14
N LEU A 132 -1.09 -6.59 23.18
CA LEU A 132 -1.47 -7.95 23.48
C LEU A 132 -2.45 -7.94 24.65
N GLN A 133 -3.58 -8.62 24.47
CA GLN A 133 -4.67 -8.65 25.46
C GLN A 133 -5.20 -10.08 25.59
N ILE A 134 -5.35 -10.56 26.82
CA ILE A 134 -6.10 -11.78 27.11
C ILE A 134 -7.59 -11.43 27.03
N VAL A 135 -8.31 -12.08 26.13
CA VAL A 135 -9.76 -11.88 25.95
C VAL A 135 -10.55 -12.88 26.80
N ASP A 136 -10.02 -14.10 26.93
CA ASP A 136 -10.55 -15.16 27.77
C ASP A 136 -9.41 -16.13 28.13
N LYS A 137 -9.63 -17.05 29.07
CA LYS A 137 -8.66 -18.05 29.55
C LYS A 137 -7.96 -18.79 28.41
N ASN A 138 -8.58 -18.93 27.24
CA ASN A 138 -8.01 -19.66 26.09
C ASN A 138 -7.76 -18.77 24.86
N LYS A 139 -7.96 -17.44 24.95
CA LYS A 139 -7.97 -16.56 23.79
C LYS A 139 -7.11 -15.32 24.00
N LEU A 140 -6.04 -15.21 23.21
CA LEU A 140 -5.11 -14.09 23.22
C LEU A 140 -5.28 -13.28 21.94
N THR A 141 -5.43 -11.97 22.06
CA THR A 141 -5.52 -11.08 20.89
C THR A 141 -4.33 -10.15 20.84
N CYS A 142 -3.69 -10.10 19.68
CA CYS A 142 -2.58 -9.20 19.41
C CYS A 142 -3.00 -8.21 18.32
N LYS A 143 -2.85 -6.91 18.57
CA LYS A 143 -3.25 -5.85 17.64
C LYS A 143 -2.12 -4.84 17.45
N LEU A 144 -1.69 -4.65 16.21
CA LEU A 144 -0.77 -3.61 15.78
C LEU A 144 -1.55 -2.58 14.95
N THR A 145 -1.35 -1.29 15.22
CA THR A 145 -1.90 -0.20 14.39
C THR A 145 -0.77 0.73 14.00
N ASN A 146 -0.59 0.91 12.70
CA ASN A 146 0.36 1.86 12.13
C ASN A 146 -0.42 2.87 11.28
N SER A 147 -0.37 4.14 11.66
CA SER A 147 -1.09 5.19 10.96
C SER A 147 -0.15 6.34 10.64
N LEU A 148 -0.12 6.74 9.37
CA LEU A 148 0.63 7.91 8.92
C LEU A 148 -0.34 8.90 8.25
N PRO A 149 -0.41 10.16 8.75
CA PRO A 149 -1.31 11.17 8.20
C PRO A 149 -0.83 11.71 6.84
N THR A 150 0.44 11.54 6.49
CA THR A 150 1.01 12.09 5.26
C THR A 150 2.13 11.18 4.74
N ILE A 151 1.79 10.29 3.81
CA ILE A 151 2.75 9.45 3.08
C ILE A 151 2.50 9.58 1.58
N THR A 152 3.56 9.60 0.77
CA THR A 152 3.41 9.55 -0.69
C THR A 152 2.88 8.19 -1.10
N TYR A 153 2.03 8.19 -2.12
CA TYR A 153 1.37 6.98 -2.61
C TYR A 153 2.36 5.85 -2.97
N ARG A 154 3.53 6.21 -3.49
CA ARG A 154 4.60 5.25 -3.83
C ARG A 154 5.18 4.48 -2.63
N GLU A 155 5.05 5.00 -1.41
CA GLU A 155 5.63 4.42 -0.20
C GLU A 155 4.65 3.51 0.57
N ILE A 156 3.39 3.43 0.12
CA ILE A 156 2.37 2.54 0.72
C ILE A 156 2.84 1.07 0.76
N PRO A 157 3.43 0.49 -0.31
CA PRO A 157 3.97 -0.87 -0.25
C PRO A 157 5.04 -1.06 0.82
N THR A 158 5.92 -0.07 0.97
CA THR A 158 6.99 -0.05 1.98
C THR A 158 6.40 -0.02 3.38
N LEU A 159 5.39 0.82 3.61
CA LEU A 159 4.69 0.91 4.90
C LEU A 159 4.04 -0.42 5.30
N ILE A 160 3.28 -1.04 4.38
CA ILE A 160 2.63 -2.33 4.60
C ILE A 160 3.67 -3.41 4.94
N ARG A 161 4.76 -3.49 4.15
CA ARG A 161 5.80 -4.51 4.34
C ARG A 161 6.57 -4.34 5.65
N SER A 162 6.90 -3.11 6.03
CA SER A 162 7.59 -2.85 7.29
C SER A 162 6.72 -3.17 8.49
N THR A 163 5.42 -2.84 8.43
CA THR A 163 4.44 -3.20 9.46
C THR A 163 4.31 -4.72 9.59
N GLN A 164 4.23 -5.43 8.45
CA GLN A 164 4.16 -6.90 8.41
C GLN A 164 5.41 -7.54 9.04
N ARG A 165 6.62 -7.07 8.71
CA ARG A 165 7.87 -7.63 9.26
C ARG A 165 7.96 -7.54 10.78
N VAL A 166 7.59 -6.38 11.33
CA VAL A 166 7.58 -6.20 12.79
C VAL A 166 6.53 -7.08 13.44
N TRP A 167 5.38 -7.21 12.78
CA TRP A 167 4.35 -8.15 13.22
C TRP A 167 4.81 -9.61 13.18
N ASP A 168 5.46 -10.05 12.09
CA ASP A 168 5.97 -11.42 11.93
C ASP A 168 6.95 -11.77 13.05
N PHE A 169 7.87 -10.84 13.32
CA PHE A 169 8.85 -10.96 14.38
C PHE A 169 8.17 -11.14 15.74
N ILE A 170 7.14 -10.35 16.08
CA ILE A 170 6.47 -10.47 17.38
C ILE A 170 5.54 -11.71 17.42
N ASP A 171 4.86 -12.06 16.33
CA ASP A 171 4.00 -13.25 16.19
C ASP A 171 4.77 -14.55 16.48
N GLU A 172 6.00 -14.66 15.99
CA GLU A 172 6.89 -15.79 16.27
C GLU A 172 7.14 -15.96 17.77
N HIS A 173 7.49 -14.88 18.46
CA HIS A 173 7.80 -14.92 19.90
C HIS A 173 6.57 -15.11 20.79
N ILE A 174 5.38 -14.66 20.36
CA ILE A 174 4.13 -14.91 21.10
C ILE A 174 3.79 -16.41 21.10
N LYS A 175 3.98 -17.09 19.96
CA LYS A 175 3.70 -18.53 19.81
C LYS A 175 4.60 -19.37 20.72
N ASP A 176 5.88 -19.00 20.84
CA ASP A 176 6.83 -19.69 21.71
C ASP A 176 6.59 -19.39 23.21
N SER A 177 6.03 -18.23 23.51
CA SER A 177 5.74 -17.79 24.87
C SER A 177 4.54 -18.51 25.50
N SER A 178 3.52 -18.84 24.70
CA SER A 178 2.35 -19.59 25.13
C SER A 178 2.67 -21.09 25.23
N LYS A 179 3.13 -21.57 26.41
CA LYS A 179 3.44 -23.00 26.69
C LYS A 179 2.36 -24.01 26.23
N GLY A 180 1.12 -23.59 26.01
CA GLY A 180 0.05 -24.44 25.47
C GLY A 180 0.18 -24.59 23.95
N LYS A 181 -0.05 -25.80 23.43
CA LYS A 181 -0.04 -26.03 21.97
C LYS A 181 -1.08 -25.11 21.32
N LEU A 182 -0.62 -24.14 20.52
CA LEU A 182 -1.47 -23.25 19.74
C LEU A 182 -2.47 -24.11 18.96
N LYS A 183 -3.76 -23.93 19.24
CA LYS A 183 -4.84 -24.69 18.60
C LYS A 183 -5.14 -24.11 17.23
N HIS A 184 -5.35 -22.79 17.20
CA HIS A 184 -5.79 -22.08 16.01
C HIS A 184 -5.35 -20.61 16.07
N ALA A 185 -5.12 -20.00 14.91
CA ALA A 185 -4.86 -18.58 14.79
C ALA A 185 -5.70 -18.00 13.65
N ILE A 186 -6.37 -16.88 13.93
CA ILE A 186 -7.08 -16.08 12.94
C ILE A 186 -6.27 -14.81 12.72
N TYR A 187 -5.84 -14.61 11.48
CA TYR A 187 -5.05 -13.48 11.03
C TYR A 187 -5.97 -12.49 10.31
N ASN A 188 -5.99 -11.24 10.76
CA ASN A 188 -6.77 -10.17 10.16
C ASN A 188 -5.84 -8.99 9.83
N ALA A 189 -5.98 -8.44 8.63
CA ALA A 189 -5.40 -7.15 8.27
C ALA A 189 -6.50 -6.24 7.73
N LYS A 190 -6.46 -4.97 8.14
CA LYS A 190 -7.24 -3.90 7.56
C LYS A 190 -6.29 -2.81 7.08
N ILE A 191 -6.37 -2.46 5.80
CA ILE A 191 -5.56 -1.39 5.21
C ILE A 191 -6.52 -0.34 4.68
N LYS A 192 -6.53 0.83 5.32
CA LYS A 192 -7.33 1.98 4.90
C LYS A 192 -6.42 3.02 4.25
N VAL A 193 -6.80 3.48 3.05
CA VAL A 193 -6.16 4.60 2.36
C VAL A 193 -7.20 5.70 2.22
N ASP A 194 -7.01 6.80 2.94
CA ASP A 194 -7.92 7.94 2.92
C ASP A 194 -7.66 8.80 1.67
N ASP A 195 -8.20 8.37 0.53
CA ASP A 195 -8.17 9.12 -0.72
C ASP A 195 -9.37 8.83 -1.65
N ASN A 196 -10.28 9.81 -1.71
CA ASN A 196 -11.44 9.80 -2.60
C ASN A 196 -11.09 9.75 -4.09
N VAL A 197 -9.92 10.26 -4.50
CA VAL A 197 -9.52 10.31 -5.91
C VAL A 197 -9.06 8.95 -6.40
N PHE A 198 -8.27 8.22 -5.60
CA PHE A 198 -7.90 6.83 -5.89
C PHE A 198 -9.13 5.94 -6.09
N LYS A 199 -10.11 6.02 -5.19
CA LYS A 199 -11.36 5.25 -5.26
C LYS A 199 -12.20 5.55 -6.49
N ASN A 200 -12.51 6.82 -6.71
CA ASN A 200 -13.54 7.20 -7.69
C ASN A 200 -13.01 7.29 -9.12
N VAL A 201 -11.70 7.52 -9.31
CA VAL A 201 -11.11 7.74 -10.63
C VAL A 201 -10.31 6.52 -11.12
N TYR A 202 -9.66 5.78 -10.21
CA TYR A 202 -8.68 4.76 -10.61
C TYR A 202 -9.05 3.35 -10.19
N LEU A 203 -9.63 3.17 -9.00
CA LEU A 203 -10.30 1.92 -8.68
C LEU A 203 -11.58 1.83 -9.52
N ALA A 204 -12.59 2.69 -9.37
CA ALA A 204 -13.93 2.45 -9.97
C ALA A 204 -14.00 1.95 -11.45
N PRO A 205 -13.21 2.44 -12.42
CA PRO A 205 -13.26 1.94 -13.81
C PRO A 205 -12.47 0.63 -14.05
N TYR A 206 -11.38 0.41 -13.31
CA TYR A 206 -10.51 -0.77 -13.44
C TYR A 206 -10.80 -1.84 -12.36
N ALA A 207 -11.52 -1.43 -11.33
CA ALA A 207 -12.00 -2.16 -10.19
C ALA A 207 -12.70 -3.43 -10.61
N PRO A 208 -13.62 -3.50 -11.59
CA PRO A 208 -14.28 -4.76 -11.91
C PRO A 208 -13.30 -5.89 -12.29
N ARG A 209 -12.14 -5.59 -12.90
CA ARG A 209 -11.07 -6.56 -13.20
C ARG A 209 -10.19 -6.90 -12.00
N TYR A 210 -9.93 -5.95 -11.11
CA TYR A 210 -9.07 -6.16 -9.93
C TYR A 210 -9.86 -6.57 -8.68
N ILE A 211 -11.05 -6.01 -8.44
CA ILE A 211 -12.08 -6.38 -7.45
C ILE A 211 -12.54 -7.82 -7.62
N LYS A 212 -12.88 -8.31 -8.83
CA LYS A 212 -13.18 -9.76 -9.00
C LYS A 212 -12.00 -10.67 -8.62
N ASN A 213 -10.77 -10.16 -8.71
CA ASN A 213 -9.54 -10.84 -8.26
C ASN A 213 -9.19 -10.56 -6.79
N LEU A 214 -9.89 -9.64 -6.13
CA LEU A 214 -9.70 -9.24 -4.73
C LEU A 214 -10.80 -9.80 -3.85
N GLU A 215 -12.06 -9.90 -4.29
CA GLU A 215 -13.12 -10.61 -3.59
C GLU A 215 -12.98 -12.11 -3.83
N LEU A 216 -11.90 -12.66 -3.29
CA LEU A 216 -11.63 -14.09 -3.31
C LEU A 216 -12.09 -14.67 -1.99
N GLN A 217 -13.07 -15.56 -2.04
CA GLN A 217 -13.29 -16.54 -1.00
C GLN A 217 -12.46 -17.77 -1.35
N LYS A 218 -11.38 -17.97 -0.59
CA LYS A 218 -10.63 -19.23 -0.57
C LYS A 218 -11.12 -20.03 0.64
N GLU A 219 -10.81 -21.33 0.65
CA GLU A 219 -11.15 -22.22 1.76
C GLU A 219 -10.67 -21.70 3.13
N ASN A 220 -9.52 -21.02 3.16
CA ASN A 220 -8.89 -20.53 4.39
C ASN A 220 -8.71 -19.01 4.47
N SER A 221 -9.01 -18.25 3.42
CA SER A 221 -8.86 -16.79 3.44
C SER A 221 -9.99 -16.08 2.70
N THR A 222 -10.28 -14.86 3.15
CA THR A 222 -11.21 -13.95 2.50
C THR A 222 -10.54 -12.60 2.36
N ILE A 223 -10.66 -12.00 1.19
CA ILE A 223 -10.25 -10.62 0.95
C ILE A 223 -11.51 -9.85 0.53
N LYS A 224 -11.72 -8.67 1.11
CA LYS A 224 -12.85 -7.79 0.82
C LYS A 224 -12.35 -6.36 0.69
N LEU A 225 -12.98 -5.59 -0.20
CA LEU A 225 -12.76 -4.15 -0.32
C LEU A 225 -14.07 -3.45 0.01
N ALA A 226 -14.12 -2.76 1.15
CA ALA A 226 -15.31 -2.02 1.59
C ALA A 226 -14.89 -0.66 2.15
N ASP A 227 -15.60 0.41 1.78
CA ASP A 227 -15.44 1.75 2.38
C ASP A 227 -13.98 2.17 2.62
N ASP A 228 -13.20 2.16 1.52
CA ASP A 228 -11.78 2.59 1.48
C ASP A 228 -10.82 1.69 2.27
N THR A 229 -11.34 0.57 2.77
CA THR A 229 -10.66 -0.39 3.62
C THR A 229 -10.57 -1.73 2.90
N LEU A 230 -9.34 -2.19 2.68
CA LEU A 230 -9.11 -3.58 2.34
C LEU A 230 -9.09 -4.40 3.63
N GLU A 231 -9.92 -5.42 3.70
CA GLU A 231 -9.93 -6.40 4.79
C GLU A 231 -9.45 -7.75 4.27
N ILE A 232 -8.43 -8.30 4.92
CA ILE A 232 -7.94 -9.66 4.68
C ILE A 232 -8.17 -10.45 5.96
N ASN A 233 -8.86 -11.58 5.87
CA ASN A 233 -8.99 -12.54 6.95
C ASN A 233 -8.42 -13.87 6.49
N SER A 234 -7.63 -14.53 7.33
CA SER A 234 -7.09 -15.85 7.02
C SER A 234 -6.97 -16.71 8.27
N LYS A 235 -7.21 -18.01 8.09
CA LYS A 235 -6.92 -19.08 9.05
C LYS A 235 -5.51 -19.66 8.89
N SER A 236 -4.83 -19.30 7.81
CA SER A 236 -3.50 -19.76 7.42
C SER A 236 -2.53 -18.57 7.36
N LYS A 237 -1.39 -18.68 8.06
CA LYS A 237 -0.36 -17.64 8.03
C LYS A 237 0.20 -17.46 6.62
N HIS A 238 0.48 -18.58 5.93
CA HIS A 238 1.00 -18.55 4.57
C HIS A 238 0.05 -17.83 3.60
N ASP A 239 -1.25 -18.18 3.62
CA ASP A 239 -2.23 -17.55 2.73
C ASP A 239 -2.39 -16.05 3.04
N PHE A 240 -2.34 -15.69 4.33
CA PHE A 240 -2.37 -14.30 4.78
C PHE A 240 -1.21 -13.48 4.23
N GLU A 241 0.02 -13.99 4.34
CA GLU A 241 1.23 -13.34 3.83
C GLU A 241 1.19 -13.19 2.30
N MET A 242 0.75 -14.24 1.60
CA MET A 242 0.59 -14.23 0.15
C MET A 242 -0.44 -13.20 -0.30
N ASP A 243 -1.57 -13.10 0.40
CA ASP A 243 -2.64 -12.16 0.10
C ASP A 243 -2.22 -10.70 0.40
N ILE A 244 -1.52 -10.44 1.51
CA ILE A 244 -0.91 -9.13 1.81
C ILE A 244 0.12 -8.75 0.74
N LYS A 245 1.01 -9.68 0.36
CA LYS A 245 2.03 -9.44 -0.66
C LYS A 245 1.41 -9.15 -2.02
N LYS A 246 0.39 -9.91 -2.42
CA LYS A 246 -0.39 -9.67 -3.63
C LYS A 246 -0.99 -8.26 -3.61
N TYR A 247 -1.59 -7.84 -2.50
CA TYR A 247 -2.15 -6.50 -2.38
C TYR A 247 -1.10 -5.39 -2.42
N SER A 248 -0.01 -5.52 -1.65
CA SER A 248 1.13 -4.60 -1.71
C SER A 248 1.68 -4.47 -3.14
N SER A 249 1.70 -5.58 -3.88
CA SER A 249 2.08 -5.61 -5.29
C SER A 249 1.07 -4.96 -6.24
N LEU A 250 -0.21 -4.79 -5.88
CA LEU A 250 -1.17 -4.05 -6.71
C LEU A 250 -0.86 -2.55 -6.73
N PHE A 251 -0.50 -1.98 -5.58
CA PHE A 251 0.05 -0.62 -5.54
C PHE A 251 1.29 -0.53 -6.42
N LYS A 252 2.19 -1.52 -6.35
CA LYS A 252 3.41 -1.54 -7.16
C LYS A 252 3.15 -1.71 -8.67
N GLY A 253 2.29 -2.66 -9.05
CA GLY A 253 1.97 -3.06 -10.42
C GLY A 253 1.16 -2.01 -11.18
N PHE A 254 0.28 -1.27 -10.48
CA PHE A 254 -0.36 -0.07 -11.03
C PHE A 254 0.70 0.94 -11.55
N PHE A 255 1.90 0.96 -10.97
CA PHE A 255 3.00 1.82 -11.38
C PHE A 255 3.97 1.15 -12.39
N GLU A 256 4.29 -0.12 -12.24
CA GLU A 256 5.28 -0.80 -13.09
C GLU A 256 4.75 -1.30 -14.44
N GLU A 257 3.49 -1.76 -14.53
CA GLU A 257 2.95 -2.45 -15.72
C GLU A 257 2.76 -1.52 -16.94
N LYS A 258 3.14 -0.23 -16.82
CA LYS A 258 3.10 0.77 -17.90
C LYS A 258 4.36 1.66 -17.98
N GLY A 259 5.52 1.18 -17.54
CA GLY A 259 6.81 1.73 -17.98
C GLY A 259 7.29 3.00 -17.28
N VAL A 260 7.29 3.02 -15.94
CA VAL A 260 8.10 3.97 -15.17
C VAL A 260 9.11 3.13 -14.38
N ARG A 261 10.38 3.22 -14.79
CA ARG A 261 11.54 2.74 -14.01
C ARG A 261 12.07 3.91 -13.18
#